data_AF-A0A7K8NKX8-F1
#
_entry.id   AF-A0A7K8NKX8-F1
#
_cell.length_a   1.000
_cell.length_b   1.000
_cell.length_c   1.000
_cell.angle_alpha   90.00
_cell.angle_beta   90.00
_cell.angle_gamma   90.00
#
_symmetry.space_group_name_H-M   'P 1'
#
loop_
_entity.id
_entity.type
_entity.pdbx_description
1 polymer ?
#
loop_
_entity_poly.entity_id
_entity_poly.type
_entity_poly.pdbx_seq_one_letter_code
_entity_poly.pdbx_strand_id
1 'polypeptide(L)'
;CFPLGRALLRVRGPEAALFLQGLLTNDVTRLAGGGAAPPRALYAHALNVQGRCLYDLILYRLHESPEEEPHILLECDSTVLDSVQKHLKLYKIRRKVNIAPCLDLSLWAVIPREQPGDVASSLNKCADQTLVLTPDPRTEVMGWRLITKKEANLLDIIPGSHIGNIQDYHRHRYKQG
;
A
#
# COMPACT_ATOMS: atom_id res chain seq x y z
N CYS A 1 -3.71 15.36 -6.02
CA CYS A 1 -3.66 14.38 -4.92
C CYS A 1 -5.07 14.18 -4.38
N PHE A 2 -5.48 12.95 -4.15
CA PHE A 2 -6.82 12.62 -3.67
C PHE A 2 -6.70 11.84 -2.36
N PRO A 3 -7.36 12.27 -1.27
CA PRO A 3 -7.39 11.49 -0.05
C PRO A 3 -8.16 10.19 -0.30
N LEU A 4 -7.68 9.09 0.26
CA LEU A 4 -8.33 7.79 0.09
C LEU A 4 -9.06 7.38 1.37
N GLY A 5 -10.29 6.89 1.23
CA GLY A 5 -11.06 6.23 2.29
C GLY A 5 -10.53 4.83 2.60
N ARG A 6 -9.22 4.69 2.77
CA ARG A 6 -8.51 3.42 2.94
C ARG A 6 -7.76 3.46 4.26
N ALA A 7 -7.48 2.30 4.82
CA ALA A 7 -6.74 2.14 6.06
C ALA A 7 -5.55 1.21 5.87
N LEU A 8 -4.58 1.32 6.78
CA LEU A 8 -3.32 0.56 6.74
C LEU A 8 -3.20 -0.37 7.95
N LEU A 9 -2.83 -1.62 7.69
CA LEU A 9 -2.33 -2.57 8.69
C LEU A 9 -0.84 -2.78 8.49
N ARG A 10 -0.05 -2.66 9.55
CA ARG A 10 1.34 -3.06 9.57
C ARG A 10 1.45 -4.54 9.93
N VAL A 11 2.17 -5.27 9.10
CA VAL A 11 2.55 -6.68 9.29
C VAL A 11 4.07 -6.74 9.33
N ARG A 12 4.63 -7.09 10.49
CA ARG A 12 6.09 -7.15 10.70
C ARG A 12 6.50 -8.45 11.38
N GLY A 13 7.69 -8.96 11.09
CA GLY A 13 8.24 -10.14 11.76
C GLY A 13 8.98 -11.05 10.77
N PRO A 14 9.84 -11.94 11.25
CA PRO A 14 10.65 -12.81 10.39
C PRO A 14 9.80 -13.71 9.50
N GLU A 15 8.57 -14.04 9.91
CA GLU A 15 7.67 -14.88 9.13
C GLU A 15 6.63 -14.09 8.32
N ALA A 16 6.67 -12.74 8.31
CA ALA A 16 5.57 -11.93 7.76
C ALA A 16 5.32 -12.18 6.26
N ALA A 17 6.37 -12.27 5.44
CA ALA A 17 6.22 -12.53 4.01
C ALA A 17 5.63 -13.92 3.73
N LEU A 18 6.16 -14.97 4.36
CA LEU A 18 5.66 -16.35 4.23
C LEU A 18 4.24 -16.51 4.78
N PHE A 19 3.94 -15.83 5.88
CA PHE A 19 2.60 -15.79 6.46
C PHE A 19 1.58 -15.20 5.49
N LEU A 20 1.90 -14.06 4.87
CA LEU A 20 1.03 -13.42 3.88
C LEU A 20 0.93 -14.23 2.57
N GLN A 21 2.02 -14.88 2.14
CA GLN A 21 2.03 -15.74 0.96
C GLN A 21 0.97 -16.84 1.02
N GLY A 22 0.71 -17.40 2.20
CA GLY A 22 -0.29 -18.45 2.38
C GLY A 22 -1.74 -17.97 2.40
N LEU A 23 -1.98 -16.65 2.46
CA LEU A 23 -3.32 -16.08 2.63
C LEU A 23 -3.78 -15.21 1.45
N LEU A 24 -2.86 -14.84 0.57
CA LEU A 24 -3.09 -13.89 -0.50
C LEU A 24 -2.87 -14.52 -1.88
N THR A 25 -3.56 -13.99 -2.88
CA THR A 25 -3.57 -14.57 -4.23
C THR A 25 -2.33 -14.29 -5.07
N ASN A 26 -1.52 -13.30 -4.69
CA ASN A 26 -0.33 -12.90 -5.44
C ASN A 26 0.94 -13.38 -4.74
N ASP A 27 2.06 -13.46 -5.47
CA ASP A 27 3.36 -13.85 -4.93
C ASP A 27 3.97 -12.72 -4.09
N VAL A 28 3.70 -12.76 -2.79
CA VAL A 28 4.19 -11.83 -1.78
C VAL A 28 5.69 -12.02 -1.51
N THR A 29 6.27 -13.19 -1.85
CA THR A 29 7.71 -13.43 -1.63
C THR A 29 8.59 -12.49 -2.45
N ARG A 30 8.05 -11.93 -3.55
CA ARG A 30 8.68 -10.85 -4.33
C ARG A 30 8.96 -9.59 -3.51
N LEU A 31 8.18 -9.34 -2.45
CA LEU A 31 8.44 -8.24 -1.50
C LEU A 31 9.54 -8.58 -0.48
N ALA A 32 10.03 -9.81 -0.38
CA ALA A 32 11.05 -10.19 0.62
C ALA A 32 12.50 -9.91 0.16
N GLY A 33 12.70 -9.31 -1.02
CA GLY A 33 14.01 -8.81 -1.43
C GLY A 33 14.93 -9.78 -2.19
N GLY A 34 14.53 -11.03 -2.43
CA GLY A 34 15.39 -12.06 -3.04
C GLY A 34 15.72 -11.90 -4.53
N GLY A 35 15.37 -10.78 -5.19
CA GLY A 35 15.56 -10.58 -6.63
C GLY A 35 16.31 -9.28 -6.97
N ALA A 36 16.77 -9.13 -8.22
CA ALA A 36 17.60 -8.00 -8.66
C ALA A 36 16.95 -6.61 -8.49
N ALA A 37 15.61 -6.55 -8.41
CA ALA A 37 14.85 -5.34 -8.07
C ALA A 37 13.48 -5.72 -7.48
N PRO A 38 13.35 -5.88 -6.15
CA PRO A 38 12.08 -6.26 -5.53
C PRO A 38 11.07 -5.11 -5.64
N PRO A 39 9.82 -5.38 -6.07
CA PRO A 39 8.80 -4.35 -6.20
C PRO A 39 8.55 -3.65 -4.86
N ARG A 40 8.17 -2.37 -4.91
CA ARG A 40 7.80 -1.60 -3.71
C ARG A 40 6.36 -1.88 -3.28
N ALA A 41 5.49 -2.24 -4.23
CA ALA A 41 4.10 -2.59 -3.95
C ALA A 41 3.58 -3.75 -4.81
N LEU A 42 2.56 -4.44 -4.29
CA LEU A 42 1.82 -5.48 -5.00
C LEU A 42 0.32 -5.35 -4.75
N TYR A 43 -0.49 -5.70 -5.74
CA TYR A 43 -1.93 -5.88 -5.57
C TYR A 43 -2.26 -7.35 -5.35
N ALA A 44 -3.13 -7.66 -4.40
CA ALA A 44 -3.58 -9.01 -4.13
C ALA A 44 -5.00 -9.02 -3.58
N HIS A 45 -5.64 -10.19 -3.62
CA HIS A 45 -6.88 -10.44 -2.90
C HIS A 45 -6.63 -11.39 -1.75
N ALA A 46 -7.42 -11.25 -0.68
CA ALA A 46 -7.64 -12.31 0.29
C ALA A 46 -8.95 -13.02 -0.04
N LEU A 47 -8.92 -14.35 -0.08
CA LEU A 47 -10.08 -15.16 -0.44
C LEU A 47 -10.63 -15.90 0.77
N ASN A 48 -11.90 -16.30 0.69
CA ASN A 48 -12.43 -17.32 1.58
C ASN A 48 -12.04 -18.73 1.09
N VAL A 49 -12.36 -19.75 1.88
CA VAL A 49 -12.08 -21.16 1.55
C VAL A 49 -12.81 -21.68 0.31
N GLN A 50 -13.82 -20.94 -0.18
CA GLN A 50 -14.59 -21.26 -1.39
C GLN A 50 -14.02 -20.53 -2.63
N GLY A 51 -12.90 -19.80 -2.49
CA GLY A 51 -12.29 -19.03 -3.57
C GLY A 51 -12.95 -17.69 -3.88
N ARG A 52 -13.88 -17.21 -3.05
CA ARG A 52 -14.53 -15.89 -3.23
C ARG A 52 -13.68 -14.79 -2.62
N CYS A 53 -13.61 -13.66 -3.32
CA CYS A 53 -12.89 -12.48 -2.83
C CYS A 53 -13.55 -11.93 -1.56
N LEU A 54 -12.76 -11.81 -0.49
CA LEU A 54 -13.16 -11.13 0.74
C LEU A 54 -12.68 -9.68 0.71
N TYR A 55 -11.40 -9.46 0.38
CA TYR A 55 -10.75 -8.17 0.49
C TYR A 55 -9.80 -7.93 -0.69
N ASP A 56 -9.83 -6.72 -1.23
CA ASP A 56 -8.80 -6.21 -2.14
C ASP A 56 -7.72 -5.47 -1.35
N LEU A 57 -6.46 -5.81 -1.60
CA LEU A 57 -5.34 -5.34 -0.80
C LEU A 57 -4.23 -4.80 -1.69
N ILE A 58 -3.64 -3.68 -1.29
CA ILE A 58 -2.35 -3.24 -1.81
C ILE A 58 -1.30 -3.40 -0.71
N LEU A 59 -0.24 -4.14 -1.02
CA LEU A 59 0.87 -4.40 -0.12
C LEU A 59 2.01 -3.44 -0.44
N TYR A 60 2.66 -2.91 0.60
CA TYR A 60 3.82 -2.04 0.47
C TYR A 60 4.99 -2.56 1.27
N ARG A 61 6.14 -2.70 0.63
CA ARG A 61 7.41 -3.06 1.27
C ARG A 61 8.03 -1.81 1.90
N LEU A 62 8.39 -1.88 3.18
CA LEU A 62 9.08 -0.81 3.90
C LEU A 62 10.52 -1.12 4.28
N HIS A 63 10.91 -2.39 4.25
CA HIS A 63 12.29 -2.81 4.50
C HIS A 63 13.10 -2.64 3.21
N GLU A 64 14.36 -2.24 3.30
CA GLU A 64 15.18 -1.91 2.12
C GLU A 64 16.06 -3.09 1.69
N SER A 65 16.56 -3.85 2.65
CA SER A 65 17.43 -5.01 2.43
C SER A 65 16.72 -6.35 2.74
N PRO A 66 17.07 -7.46 2.05
CA PRO A 66 16.55 -8.80 2.37
C PRO A 66 16.96 -9.31 3.76
N GLU A 67 18.02 -8.74 4.35
CA GLU A 67 18.51 -9.09 5.68
C GLU A 67 17.67 -8.44 6.80
N GLU A 68 16.94 -7.37 6.47
CA GLU A 68 16.05 -6.71 7.41
C GLU A 68 14.81 -7.55 7.69
N GLU A 69 14.30 -7.45 8.91
CA GLU A 69 13.05 -8.10 9.26
C GLU A 69 11.92 -7.58 8.35
N PRO A 70 11.17 -8.48 7.66
CA PRO A 70 10.12 -8.07 6.75
C PRO A 70 9.12 -7.11 7.42
N HIS A 71 9.01 -5.92 6.84
CA HIS A 71 8.09 -4.87 7.24
C HIS A 71 7.20 -4.52 6.05
N ILE A 72 5.92 -4.88 6.16
CA ILE A 72 4.93 -4.76 5.07
C ILE A 72 3.70 -4.00 5.59
N LEU A 73 3.21 -3.03 4.82
CA LEU A 73 1.91 -2.42 5.04
C LEU A 73 0.86 -3.04 4.11
N LEU A 74 -0.35 -3.24 4.62
CA LEU A 74 -1.52 -3.67 3.86
C LEU A 74 -2.53 -2.52 3.83
N GLU A 75 -2.78 -1.96 2.65
CA GLU A 75 -3.93 -1.09 2.38
C GLU A 75 -5.18 -1.93 2.17
N CYS A 76 -6.25 -1.54 2.84
CA CYS A 76 -7.59 -2.08 2.65
C CYS A 76 -8.64 -0.96 2.73
N ASP A 77 -9.89 -1.25 2.38
CA ASP A 77 -11.01 -0.33 2.67
C ASP A 77 -11.10 -0.07 4.18
N SER A 78 -11.30 1.19 4.57
CA SER A 78 -11.34 1.57 5.98
C SER A 78 -12.48 0.90 6.75
N THR A 79 -13.59 0.58 6.08
CA THR A 79 -14.75 -0.07 6.67
C THR A 79 -14.51 -1.53 7.04
N VAL A 80 -13.50 -2.18 6.46
CA VAL A 80 -13.18 -3.60 6.69
C VAL A 80 -11.88 -3.80 7.48
N LEU A 81 -11.24 -2.73 7.97
CA LEU A 81 -9.95 -2.79 8.68
C LEU A 81 -9.95 -3.83 9.80
N ASP A 82 -10.96 -3.78 10.68
CA ASP A 82 -11.08 -4.71 11.80
C ASP A 82 -11.33 -6.15 11.34
N SER A 83 -12.09 -6.33 10.27
CA SER A 83 -12.40 -7.64 9.68
C SER A 83 -11.15 -8.27 9.06
N VAL A 84 -10.35 -7.49 8.33
CA VAL A 84 -9.05 -7.92 7.79
C VAL A 84 -8.11 -8.28 8.93
N GLN A 85 -8.00 -7.45 9.97
CA GLN A 85 -7.12 -7.72 11.11
C GLN A 85 -7.53 -9.00 11.85
N LYS A 86 -8.82 -9.21 12.10
CA LYS A 86 -9.35 -10.44 12.72
C LYS A 86 -9.07 -11.66 11.85
N HIS A 87 -9.29 -11.56 10.55
CA HIS A 87 -9.00 -12.63 9.60
C HIS A 87 -7.51 -13.02 9.63
N LEU A 88 -6.59 -12.07 9.54
CA LEU A 88 -5.15 -12.38 9.64
C LEU A 88 -4.78 -12.96 11.01
N LYS A 89 -5.33 -12.43 12.12
CA LYS A 89 -5.06 -12.94 13.47
C LYS A 89 -5.51 -14.39 13.66
N LEU A 90 -6.58 -14.82 12.99
CA LEU A 90 -7.04 -16.22 13.01
C LEU A 90 -5.95 -17.19 12.52
N TYR A 91 -5.25 -16.83 11.44
CA TYR A 91 -4.21 -17.66 10.84
C TYR A 91 -2.81 -17.44 11.43
N LYS A 92 -2.63 -16.45 12.31
CA LYS A 92 -1.33 -16.10 12.91
C LYS A 92 -0.83 -17.15 13.92
N ILE A 93 -1.65 -18.08 14.39
CA ILE A 93 -1.31 -18.98 15.51
C ILE A 93 0.11 -19.56 15.41
N ARG A 94 0.93 -19.33 16.45
CA ARG A 94 2.34 -19.75 16.57
C ARG A 94 3.31 -19.15 15.53
N ARG A 95 2.89 -18.18 14.72
CA ARG A 95 3.76 -17.42 13.80
C ARG A 95 4.36 -16.20 14.49
N LYS A 96 5.66 -15.95 14.26
CA LYS A 96 6.40 -14.77 14.68
C LYS A 96 6.07 -13.57 13.78
N VAL A 97 4.82 -13.10 13.86
CA VAL A 97 4.31 -11.97 13.07
C VAL A 97 3.52 -11.02 13.98
N ASN A 98 3.80 -9.74 13.93
CA ASN A 98 3.03 -8.68 14.56
C ASN A 98 2.09 -8.02 13.54
N ILE A 99 0.85 -7.77 13.93
CA ILE A 99 -0.21 -7.20 13.08
C ILE A 99 -0.92 -6.09 13.86
N ALA A 100 -0.76 -4.85 13.41
CA ALA A 100 -1.31 -3.67 14.08
C ALA A 100 -1.86 -2.63 13.08
N PRO A 101 -2.95 -1.92 13.40
CA PRO A 101 -3.39 -0.78 12.59
C PRO A 101 -2.41 0.39 12.67
N CYS A 102 -2.29 1.15 11.58
CA CYS A 102 -1.52 2.38 11.51
C CYS A 102 -2.48 3.57 11.41
N LEU A 103 -2.86 4.13 12.55
CA LEU A 103 -3.82 5.24 12.64
C LEU A 103 -3.16 6.63 12.46
N ASP A 104 -1.84 6.64 12.54
CA ASP A 104 -0.93 7.79 12.40
C ASP A 104 -0.55 8.07 10.93
N LEU A 105 -0.95 7.20 10.01
CA LEU A 105 -0.65 7.32 8.59
C LEU A 105 -1.86 7.78 7.77
N SER A 106 -1.59 8.45 6.66
CA SER A 106 -2.58 8.86 5.66
C SER A 106 -2.18 8.38 4.29
N LEU A 107 -3.18 7.97 3.50
CA LEU A 107 -3.00 7.40 2.18
C LEU A 107 -3.65 8.28 1.11
N TRP A 108 -2.91 8.49 0.03
CA TRP A 108 -3.30 9.37 -1.06
C TRP A 108 -3.07 8.70 -2.42
N ALA A 109 -3.94 9.04 -3.38
CA ALA A 109 -3.67 8.80 -4.79
C ALA A 109 -3.14 10.07 -5.45
N VAL A 110 -2.09 9.94 -6.24
CA VAL A 110 -1.51 11.04 -7.01
C VAL A 110 -1.66 10.71 -8.49
N ILE A 111 -2.58 11.39 -9.15
CA ILE A 111 -2.78 11.27 -10.60
C ILE A 111 -2.08 12.46 -11.25
N PRO A 112 -1.05 12.23 -12.08
CA PRO A 112 -0.36 13.29 -12.78
C PRO A 112 -1.28 13.89 -13.87
N ARG A 113 -1.25 15.22 -14.03
CA ARG A 113 -1.96 15.92 -15.12
C ARG A 113 -1.12 16.01 -16.40
N GLU A 114 0.19 15.91 -16.28
CA GLU A 114 1.19 15.99 -17.35
C GLU A 114 1.96 14.66 -17.46
N GLN A 115 2.77 14.49 -18.51
CA GLN A 115 3.42 13.22 -18.84
C GLN A 115 4.29 12.66 -17.68
N PRO A 116 4.46 11.33 -17.57
CA PRO A 116 5.04 10.66 -16.40
C PRO A 116 6.46 11.09 -15.97
N GLY A 117 7.24 11.69 -16.89
CA GLY A 117 8.68 11.94 -16.72
C GLY A 117 9.05 13.01 -15.68
N ASP A 118 8.25 14.09 -15.56
CA ASP A 118 8.59 15.23 -14.69
C ASP A 118 8.17 15.03 -13.22
N VAL A 119 7.25 14.09 -12.99
CA VAL A 119 6.69 13.85 -11.65
C VAL A 119 7.64 12.98 -10.83
N ALA A 120 8.24 11.94 -11.42
CA ALA A 120 9.16 11.03 -10.72
C ALA A 120 10.40 11.74 -10.16
N SER A 121 10.92 12.76 -10.86
CA SER A 121 12.10 13.54 -10.44
C SER A 121 11.81 14.52 -9.31
N SER A 122 10.60 15.09 -9.27
CA SER A 122 10.15 16.00 -8.20
C SER A 122 9.75 15.27 -6.92
N LEU A 123 9.26 14.04 -7.05
CA LEU A 123 8.78 13.19 -5.97
C LEU A 123 9.91 12.59 -5.08
N ASN A 124 11.13 12.46 -5.61
CA ASN A 124 12.28 11.88 -4.89
C ASN A 124 12.90 12.78 -3.80
N LYS A 125 12.41 14.03 -3.63
CA LYS A 125 13.05 15.03 -2.76
C LYS A 125 12.52 15.08 -1.32
N CYS A 126 11.40 14.44 -0.99
CA CYS A 126 10.77 14.56 0.34
C CYS A 126 10.82 13.24 1.14
N ALA A 127 12.03 12.80 1.49
CA ALA A 127 12.25 11.52 2.19
C ALA A 127 11.78 11.51 3.66
N ASP A 128 11.84 12.65 4.36
CA ASP A 128 11.62 12.67 5.82
C ASP A 128 10.14 12.59 6.25
N GLN A 129 9.21 12.98 5.36
CA GLN A 129 7.77 12.97 5.63
C GLN A 129 6.99 11.90 4.84
N THR A 130 7.65 11.28 3.87
CA THR A 130 7.07 10.28 2.96
C THR A 130 7.54 8.90 3.34
N LEU A 131 6.60 8.02 3.70
CA LEU A 131 6.93 6.64 4.03
C LEU A 131 6.98 5.76 2.78
N VAL A 132 6.05 5.96 1.86
CA VAL A 132 6.00 5.25 0.58
C VAL A 132 5.52 6.19 -0.50
N LEU A 133 6.19 6.14 -1.64
CA LEU A 133 5.74 6.76 -2.86
C LEU A 133 6.10 5.85 -4.02
N THR A 134 5.09 5.29 -4.66
CA THR A 134 5.27 4.21 -5.64
C THR A 134 4.15 4.23 -6.67
N PRO A 135 4.40 3.79 -7.92
CA PRO A 135 3.33 3.61 -8.89
C PRO A 135 2.25 2.68 -8.33
N ASP A 136 1.00 2.92 -8.70
CA ASP A 136 -0.10 2.03 -8.32
C ASP A 136 0.14 0.65 -8.95
N PRO A 137 0.22 -0.44 -8.15
CA PRO A 137 0.63 -1.75 -8.67
C PRO A 137 -0.44 -2.43 -9.53
N ARG A 138 -1.63 -1.83 -9.68
CA ARG A 138 -2.70 -2.36 -10.52
C ARG A 138 -2.53 -1.97 -11.98
N THR A 139 -2.23 -0.70 -12.23
CA THR A 139 -2.09 -0.14 -13.58
C THR A 139 -1.54 1.28 -13.52
N GLU A 140 -0.79 1.68 -14.53
CA GLU A 140 -0.19 3.01 -14.64
C GLU A 140 -1.24 4.14 -14.67
N VAL A 141 -2.42 3.89 -15.25
CA VAL A 141 -3.50 4.89 -15.34
C VAL A 141 -4.06 5.29 -13.96
N MET A 142 -3.80 4.49 -12.92
CA MET A 142 -4.19 4.79 -11.55
C MET A 142 -3.22 5.76 -10.86
N GLY A 143 -2.13 6.13 -11.53
CA GLY A 143 -1.12 7.05 -11.05
C GLY A 143 -0.25 6.42 -9.96
N TRP A 144 -0.08 7.15 -8.87
CA TRP A 144 0.82 6.79 -7.79
C TRP A 144 0.08 6.67 -6.46
N ARG A 145 0.64 5.85 -5.58
CA ARG A 145 0.26 5.69 -4.18
C ARG A 145 1.26 6.40 -3.30
N LEU A 146 0.75 7.24 -2.41
CA LEU A 146 1.53 8.02 -1.45
C LEU A 146 1.04 7.72 -0.03
N ILE A 147 1.97 7.30 0.84
CA ILE A 147 1.75 7.12 2.28
C ILE A 147 2.59 8.14 3.03
N THR A 148 1.92 8.94 3.87
CA THR A 148 2.54 9.99 4.69
C THR A 148 2.13 9.84 6.14
N LYS A 149 2.81 10.55 7.04
CA LYS A 149 2.24 10.82 8.37
C LYS A 149 0.99 11.69 8.24
N LYS A 150 0.05 11.55 9.17
CA LYS A 150 -1.25 12.24 9.13
C LYS A 150 -1.11 13.75 9.27
N GLU A 151 -0.12 14.25 10.00
CA GLU A 151 0.14 15.68 10.16
C GLU A 151 0.99 16.28 9.03
N ALA A 152 1.43 15.48 8.05
CA ALA A 152 2.31 15.95 6.99
C ALA A 152 1.55 16.83 5.99
N ASN A 153 2.19 17.93 5.56
CA ASN A 153 1.64 18.83 4.57
C ASN A 153 1.97 18.34 3.16
N LEU A 154 0.94 17.95 2.40
CA LEU A 154 1.12 17.43 1.05
C LEU A 154 1.75 18.42 0.07
N LEU A 155 1.54 19.72 0.27
CA LEU A 155 2.10 20.74 -0.64
C LEU A 155 3.62 20.82 -0.50
N ASP A 156 4.16 20.48 0.67
CA ASP A 156 5.60 20.43 0.93
C ASP A 156 6.20 19.13 0.36
N ILE A 157 5.42 18.04 0.34
CA ILE A 157 5.83 16.75 -0.22
C ILE A 157 5.79 16.76 -1.74
N ILE A 158 4.72 17.32 -2.33
CA ILE A 158 4.53 17.41 -3.79
C ILE A 158 4.21 18.87 -4.13
N PRO A 159 5.25 19.70 -4.39
CA PRO A 159 5.06 21.08 -4.81
C PRO A 159 4.22 21.17 -6.09
N GLY A 160 3.32 22.16 -6.16
CA GLY A 160 2.40 22.34 -7.29
C GLY A 160 1.24 21.34 -7.36
N SER A 161 1.15 20.41 -6.41
CA SER A 161 0.00 19.53 -6.31
C SER A 161 -1.24 20.27 -5.84
N HIS A 162 -2.40 19.77 -6.27
CA HIS A 162 -3.71 20.26 -5.84
C HIS A 162 -4.45 19.12 -5.15
N ILE A 163 -5.09 19.41 -4.01
CA ILE A 163 -5.94 18.44 -3.32
C ILE A 163 -7.29 18.40 -4.02
N GLY A 164 -7.63 17.25 -4.60
CA GLY A 164 -8.91 17.02 -5.28
C GLY A 164 -9.92 16.29 -4.39
N ASN A 165 -11.18 16.30 -4.82
CA ASN A 165 -12.25 15.58 -4.15
C ASN A 165 -12.16 14.06 -4.43
N ILE A 166 -12.43 13.24 -3.43
CA ILE A 166 -12.47 11.78 -3.56
C ILE A 166 -13.48 11.30 -4.62
N GLN A 167 -14.57 12.05 -4.86
CA GLN A 167 -15.55 11.73 -5.90
C GLN A 167 -14.94 11.76 -7.32
N ASP A 168 -14.00 12.67 -7.57
CA ASP A 168 -13.31 12.76 -8.86
C ASP A 168 -12.36 11.59 -9.05
N TYR A 169 -11.70 11.17 -7.97
CA TYR A 169 -10.90 9.94 -7.98
C TYR A 169 -11.76 8.70 -8.27
N HIS A 170 -12.95 8.59 -7.66
CA HIS A 170 -13.87 7.49 -7.97
C HIS A 170 -14.34 7.51 -9.42
N ARG A 171 -14.69 8.69 -9.95
CA ARG A 171 -15.07 8.86 -11.36
C ARG A 171 -13.94 8.46 -12.29
N HIS A 172 -12.69 8.81 -11.95
CA HIS A 172 -11.51 8.39 -12.71
C HIS A 172 -11.42 6.87 -12.77
N ARG A 173 -11.52 6.18 -11.62
CA ARG A 173 -11.51 4.70 -11.58
C ARG A 173 -12.56 4.10 -12.48
N TYR A 174 -13.83 4.48 -12.30
CA TYR A 174 -14.93 3.91 -13.09
C TYR A 174 -14.79 4.13 -14.60
N LYS A 175 -14.10 5.18 -15.04
CA LYS A 175 -13.79 5.39 -16.46
C LYS A 175 -12.72 4.45 -17.01
N GLN A 176 -11.84 3.94 -16.15
CA GLN A 176 -10.74 3.04 -16.53
C GLN A 176 -11.09 1.56 -16.37
N GLY A 177 -12.16 1.24 -15.62
CA GLY A 177 -12.60 -0.13 -15.30
C GLY A 177 -12.30 -0.51 -13.86
#